data_AF-X1RWW2-F1
#
_entry.id   AF-X1RWW2-F1
#
_cell.length_a   1.000
_cell.length_b   1.000
_cell.length_c   1.000
_cell.angle_alpha   90.00
_cell.angle_beta   90.00
_cell.angle_gamma   90.00
#
_symmetry.space_group_name_H-M   'P 1'
#
loop_
_entity.id
_entity.type
_entity.pdbx_description
1 polymer ?
#
loop_
_entity_poly.entity_id
_entity_poly.type
_entity_poly.pdbx_seq_one_letter_code
_entity_poly.pdbx_strand_id
1 'polypeptide(L)'
;MRKRRLPKGEETLPIVEVEGRFLTLQELKRDYPKLYQRLIRGIVRELVVSDELLIQRVKLRYAQGREITIYRLIFDEVKELSPEDQIREMEQRTRTGLELIEAERKLLEEEIGIIRGV
;
A
#
# COMPACT_ATOMS: atom_id res chain seq x y z
N MET A 1 -25.28 -4.03 -6.78
CA MET A 1 -24.16 -3.50 -5.96
C MET A 1 -23.27 -2.62 -6.83
N ARG A 2 -23.12 -1.33 -6.51
CA ARG A 2 -22.17 -0.46 -7.23
C ARG A 2 -20.76 -0.94 -6.88
N LYS A 3 -19.99 -1.40 -7.88
CA LYS A 3 -18.56 -1.69 -7.70
C LYS A 3 -17.88 -0.40 -7.28
N ARG A 4 -17.53 -0.28 -5.99
CA ARG A 4 -16.68 0.80 -5.52
C ARG A 4 -15.30 0.58 -6.16
N ARG A 5 -14.77 1.64 -6.75
CA ARG A 5 -13.47 1.63 -7.43
C ARG A 5 -12.46 2.32 -6.52
N LEU A 6 -11.19 1.95 -6.65
CA LEU A 6 -10.11 2.67 -6.01
C LEU A 6 -10.12 4.16 -6.41
N PRO A 7 -9.58 5.05 -5.56
CA PRO A 7 -9.28 6.41 -5.95
C PRO A 7 -8.42 6.44 -7.21
N LYS A 8 -8.65 7.43 -8.07
CA LYS A 8 -7.97 7.52 -9.37
C LYS A 8 -6.46 7.49 -9.20
N GLY A 9 -5.80 6.66 -10.01
CA GLY A 9 -4.39 6.31 -10.06
C GLY A 9 -3.84 5.44 -8.91
N GLU A 10 -4.60 5.15 -7.85
CA GLU A 10 -4.26 4.05 -6.92
C GLU A 10 -4.35 2.70 -7.64
N GLU A 11 -5.18 2.59 -8.69
CA GLU A 11 -5.25 1.40 -9.54
C GLU A 11 -3.94 1.05 -10.27
N THR A 12 -3.00 1.99 -10.34
CA THR A 12 -1.69 1.82 -10.97
C THR A 12 -0.59 1.49 -9.97
N LEU A 13 -0.91 1.44 -8.68
CA LEU A 13 0.06 1.09 -7.65
C LEU A 13 0.04 -0.42 -7.40
N PRO A 14 1.20 -1.00 -7.06
CA PRO A 14 1.26 -2.39 -6.66
C PRO A 14 0.41 -2.65 -5.42
N ILE A 15 -0.40 -3.69 -5.43
CA ILE A 15 -1.33 -4.01 -4.34
C ILE A 15 -0.97 -5.30 -3.61
N VAL A 16 -0.17 -6.17 -4.24
CA VAL A 16 0.19 -7.49 -3.72
C VAL A 16 1.55 -7.92 -4.24
N GLU A 17 2.22 -8.78 -3.49
CA GLU A 17 3.38 -9.53 -3.95
C GLU A 17 2.97 -10.96 -4.32
N VAL A 18 3.37 -11.40 -5.51
CA VAL A 18 3.18 -12.78 -5.99
C VAL A 18 4.51 -13.26 -6.54
N GLU A 19 5.05 -14.34 -5.97
CA GLU A 19 6.29 -14.97 -6.44
C GLU A 19 7.47 -13.98 -6.54
N GLY A 20 7.62 -13.08 -5.55
CA GLY A 20 8.69 -12.06 -5.54
C GLY A 20 8.42 -10.84 -6.43
N ARG A 21 7.25 -10.75 -7.06
CA ARG A 21 6.88 -9.65 -7.97
C ARG A 21 5.75 -8.82 -7.39
N PHE A 22 5.93 -7.50 -7.37
CA PHE A 22 4.88 -6.56 -6.98
C PHE A 22 3.95 -6.31 -8.17
N LEU A 23 2.66 -6.57 -7.98
CA LEU A 23 1.67 -6.49 -9.05
C LEU A 23 0.60 -5.47 -8.73
N THR A 24 0.26 -4.64 -9.73
CA THR A 24 -0.91 -3.77 -9.69
C THR A 24 -2.21 -4.57 -9.80
N LEU A 25 -3.35 -3.93 -9.53
CA LEU A 25 -4.66 -4.56 -9.69
C LEU A 25 -4.91 -5.01 -11.13
N GLN A 26 -4.44 -4.24 -12.12
CA GLN A 26 -4.59 -4.57 -13.54
C GLN A 26 -3.73 -5.77 -13.95
N GLU A 27 -2.47 -5.80 -13.52
CA GLU A 27 -1.56 -6.93 -13.78
C GLU A 27 -2.06 -8.20 -13.08
N LEU A 28 -2.48 -8.10 -11.82
CA LEU A 28 -3.07 -9.22 -11.10
C LEU A 28 -4.31 -9.78 -11.82
N LYS A 29 -5.16 -8.91 -12.38
CA LYS A 29 -6.33 -9.33 -13.16
C LYS A 29 -5.95 -10.02 -14.46
N ARG A 30 -4.93 -9.52 -15.16
CA ARG A 30 -4.47 -10.04 -16.46
C ARG A 30 -3.73 -11.37 -16.29
N ASP A 31 -2.75 -11.40 -15.40
CA ASP A 31 -1.75 -12.46 -15.29
C ASP A 31 -2.20 -13.55 -14.29
N TYR A 32 -3.00 -13.18 -13.27
CA TYR A 32 -3.48 -14.09 -12.23
C TYR A 32 -4.99 -13.96 -11.97
N PRO A 33 -5.86 -14.19 -12.98
CA PRO A 33 -7.30 -13.91 -12.91
C PRO A 33 -8.02 -14.67 -11.78
N LYS A 34 -7.56 -15.88 -11.43
CA LYS A 34 -8.10 -16.65 -10.29
C LYS A 34 -7.78 -15.98 -8.96
N LEU A 35 -6.55 -15.50 -8.77
CA LEU A 35 -6.13 -14.82 -7.55
C LEU A 35 -6.85 -13.46 -7.41
N TYR A 36 -6.94 -12.70 -8.49
CA TYR A 36 -7.77 -11.49 -8.56
C TYR A 36 -9.21 -11.75 -8.12
N GLN A 37 -9.85 -12.81 -8.64
CA GLN A 37 -11.23 -13.18 -8.24
C GLN A 37 -11.33 -13.51 -6.75
N ARG A 38 -10.36 -14.22 -6.18
CA ARG A 38 -10.36 -14.53 -4.75
C ARG A 38 -10.14 -13.28 -3.88
N LEU A 39 -9.29 -12.35 -4.33
CA LEU A 39 -9.05 -11.07 -3.66
C LEU A 39 -10.32 -10.22 -3.59
N ILE A 40 -10.99 -10.01 -4.74
CA ILE A 40 -12.21 -9.19 -4.80
C ILE A 40 -13.40 -9.83 -4.09
N ARG A 41 -13.43 -11.17 -3.97
CA ARG A 41 -14.46 -11.90 -3.21
C ARG A 41 -14.20 -11.90 -1.71
N GLY A 42 -13.11 -11.30 -1.24
CA GLY A 42 -12.72 -11.30 0.17
C GLY A 42 -12.33 -12.69 0.70
N ILE A 43 -12.03 -13.64 -0.19
CA ILE A 43 -11.65 -15.01 0.19
C ILE A 43 -10.18 -15.06 0.62
N VAL A 44 -9.33 -14.24 0.01
CA VAL A 44 -7.93 -14.12 0.44
C VAL A 44 -7.85 -13.06 1.53
N ARG A 45 -7.67 -13.50 2.77
CA ARG A 45 -7.31 -12.60 3.88
C ARG A 45 -5.81 -12.34 3.96
N GLU A 46 -5.01 -13.32 3.53
CA GLU A 46 -3.56 -13.31 3.62
C GLU A 46 -2.94 -13.17 2.23
N LEU A 47 -3.15 -12.01 1.60
CA LEU A 47 -2.18 -11.62 0.57
C LEU A 47 -0.92 -11.24 1.32
N VAL A 48 0.22 -11.76 0.86
CA VAL A 48 1.50 -11.39 1.44
C VAL A 48 1.74 -9.94 1.06
N VAL A 49 1.61 -9.09 2.06
CA VAL A 49 1.95 -7.67 1.99
C VAL A 49 3.31 -7.57 2.67
N SER A 50 4.38 -7.72 1.90
CA SER A 50 5.73 -7.52 2.43
C SER A 50 5.97 -6.05 2.76
N ASP A 51 6.91 -5.79 3.66
CA ASP A 51 7.35 -4.43 3.96
C ASP A 51 7.95 -3.77 2.70
N GLU A 52 8.67 -4.54 1.88
CA GLU A 52 9.22 -4.09 0.61
C GLU A 52 8.14 -3.61 -0.37
N LEU A 53 7.01 -4.32 -0.48
CA LEU A 53 5.87 -3.89 -1.29
C LEU A 53 5.35 -2.53 -0.81
N LEU A 54 5.19 -2.37 0.50
CA LEU A 54 4.66 -1.15 1.11
C LEU A 54 5.61 0.04 0.88
N ILE A 55 6.91 -0.17 1.07
CA ILE A 55 7.95 0.83 0.76
C ILE A 55 7.90 1.22 -0.71
N GLN A 56 7.81 0.26 -1.63
CA GLN A 56 7.69 0.55 -3.06
C GLN A 56 6.43 1.33 -3.40
N ARG A 57 5.31 1.02 -2.72
CA ARG A 57 4.06 1.75 -2.91
C ARG A 57 4.19 3.22 -2.52
N VAL A 58 4.80 3.51 -1.37
CA VAL A 58 5.07 4.88 -0.93
C VAL A 58 6.00 5.60 -1.92
N LYS A 59 7.09 4.96 -2.35
CA LYS A 59 7.99 5.54 -3.37
C LYS A 59 7.27 5.90 -4.66
N LEU A 60 6.39 5.03 -5.15
CA LEU A 60 5.63 5.28 -6.37
C LEU A 60 4.60 6.40 -6.20
N ARG A 61 3.94 6.49 -5.04
CA ARG A 61 3.08 7.63 -4.71
C ARG A 61 3.85 8.93 -4.74
N TYR A 62 5.02 8.95 -4.10
CA TYR A 62 5.89 10.12 -4.10
C TYR A 62 6.26 10.54 -5.52
N ALA A 63 6.74 9.59 -6.33
CA ALA A 63 7.14 9.84 -7.72
C ALA A 63 5.98 10.33 -8.60
N GLN A 64 4.74 9.96 -8.26
CA GLN A 64 3.53 10.43 -8.95
C GLN A 64 3.04 11.79 -8.45
N GLY A 65 3.74 12.44 -7.51
CA GLY A 65 3.31 13.69 -6.89
C GLY A 65 2.05 13.53 -6.03
N ARG A 66 1.76 12.32 -5.55
CA ARG A 66 0.67 12.08 -4.62
C ARG A 66 1.08 12.49 -3.23
N GLU A 67 0.12 13.07 -2.51
CA GLU A 67 0.30 13.42 -1.12
C GLU A 67 0.54 12.14 -0.32
N ILE A 68 1.74 12.02 0.23
CA ILE A 68 2.05 11.00 1.24
C ILE A 68 1.65 11.63 2.55
N THR A 69 0.78 10.94 3.29
CA THR A 69 0.38 11.36 4.63
C THR A 69 1.63 11.69 5.43
N ILE A 70 1.83 12.96 5.78
CA ILE A 70 2.95 13.36 6.63
C ILE A 70 2.61 12.89 8.04
N TYR A 71 3.21 11.78 8.45
CA TYR A 71 3.01 11.27 9.79
C TYR A 71 3.73 12.18 10.80
N ARG A 72 2.94 12.92 11.58
CA ARG A 72 3.42 13.57 12.79
C ARG A 72 3.50 12.52 13.89
N LEU A 73 4.69 11.97 14.12
CA LEU A 73 4.91 11.08 15.26
C LEU A 73 5.09 11.92 16.52
N ILE A 74 4.27 11.65 17.52
CA ILE A 74 4.27 12.34 18.81
C ILE A 74 5.19 11.56 19.74
N PHE A 75 6.49 11.87 19.72
CA PHE A 75 7.42 11.46 20.78
C PHE A 75 8.34 12.64 21.09
N ASP A 76 7.95 13.45 22.07
CA ASP A 76 8.63 14.60 22.70
C ASP A 76 9.16 15.76 21.81
N GLU A 77 9.32 15.56 20.51
CA GLU A 77 9.50 16.61 19.50
C GLU A 77 8.69 16.21 18.26
N VAL A 78 7.71 17.02 17.86
CA VAL A 78 6.94 16.81 16.63
C VAL A 78 7.89 17.05 15.45
N LYS A 79 8.59 16.00 15.02
CA LYS A 79 9.42 16.07 13.83
C LYS A 79 8.56 15.74 12.63
N GLU A 80 8.22 16.76 11.84
CA GLU A 80 7.65 16.54 10.51
C GLU A 80 8.72 15.92 9.62
N LEU A 81 8.45 14.71 9.11
CA LEU A 81 9.33 14.05 8.16
C LEU A 81 8.91 14.39 6.74
N SER A 82 9.86 14.84 5.92
CA SER A 82 9.68 14.92 4.48
C SER A 82 9.34 13.52 3.92
N PRO A 83 8.65 13.42 2.75
CA PRO A 83 8.42 12.13 2.11
C PRO A 83 9.69 11.31 1.91
N GLU A 84 10.81 11.95 1.56
CA GLU A 84 12.11 11.30 1.40
C GLU A 84 12.65 10.77 2.72
N ASP A 85 12.53 11.54 3.80
CA ASP A 85 12.93 11.08 5.13
C ASP A 85 12.06 9.90 5.57
N GLN A 86 10.74 9.95 5.33
CA GLN A 86 9.84 8.83 5.63
C GLN A 86 10.26 7.55 4.91
N ILE A 87 10.51 7.64 3.59
CA ILE A 87 10.98 6.50 2.80
C ILE A 87 12.30 5.96 3.37
N ARG A 88 13.24 6.84 3.73
CA ARG A 88 14.53 6.44 4.31
C ARG A 88 14.36 5.72 5.66
N GLU A 89 13.51 6.23 6.54
CA GLU A 89 13.20 5.60 7.83
C GLU A 89 12.61 4.20 7.61
N MET A 90 11.69 4.05 6.65
CA MET A 90 11.11 2.74 6.30
C MET A 90 12.17 1.77 5.75
N GLU A 91 13.05 2.21 4.85
CA GLU A 91 14.13 1.38 4.30
C GLU A 91 15.12 0.91 5.38
N GLN A 92 15.43 1.80 6.34
CA GLN A 92 16.33 1.51 7.46
C GLN A 92 15.65 0.68 8.55
N ARG A 93 14.33 0.46 8.48
CA ARG A 93 13.54 -0.26 9.48
C ARG A 93 13.74 0.30 10.90
N THR A 94 13.85 1.62 11.01
CA THR A 94 13.85 2.27 12.32
C THR A 94 12.49 2.05 12.99
N ARG A 95 12.37 2.36 14.29
CA ARG A 95 11.07 2.30 14.99
C ARG A 95 10.01 3.14 14.25
N THR A 96 10.36 4.35 13.85
CA THR A 96 9.52 5.22 13.01
C THR A 96 9.22 4.59 11.66
N GLY A 97 10.22 4.03 10.99
CA GLY A 97 10.03 3.30 9.73
C GLY A 97 9.01 2.17 9.81
N LEU A 98 9.07 1.36 10.88
CA LEU A 98 8.13 0.27 11.10
C LEU A 98 6.70 0.78 11.37
N GLU A 99 6.54 1.87 12.11
CA GLU A 99 5.25 2.52 12.33
C GLU A 99 4.65 3.07 11.01
N LEU A 100 5.48 3.65 10.15
CA LEU A 100 5.08 4.11 8.80
C LEU A 100 4.65 2.95 7.90
N ILE A 101 5.39 1.83 7.92
CA ILE A 101 5.04 0.61 7.17
C ILE A 101 3.70 0.07 7.62
N GLU A 102 3.47 -0.01 8.93
CA GLU A 102 2.19 -0.49 9.48
C GLU A 102 1.03 0.43 9.12
N ALA A 103 1.25 1.75 9.08
CA ALA A 103 0.23 2.68 8.64
C ALA A 103 -0.10 2.52 7.14
N GLU A 104 0.91 2.33 6.30
CA GLU A 104 0.71 2.05 4.88
C GLU A 104 -0.02 0.71 4.64
N ARG A 105 0.28 -0.30 5.47
CA ARG A 105 -0.41 -1.60 5.46
C ARG A 105 -1.91 -1.43 5.69
N LYS A 106 -2.30 -0.71 6.73
CA LYS A 106 -3.71 -0.44 7.05
C LYS A 106 -4.40 0.32 5.92
N LEU A 107 -3.74 1.31 5.34
CA LEU A 107 -4.28 2.08 4.24
C LEU A 107 -4.51 1.20 2.99
N LEU A 108 -3.57 0.29 2.69
CA LEU A 108 -3.76 -0.71 1.63
C LEU A 108 -4.92 -1.66 1.92
N GLU A 109 -5.09 -2.09 3.18
CA GLU A 109 -6.22 -2.93 3.60
C GLU A 109 -7.57 -2.22 3.41
N GLU A 110 -7.65 -0.94 3.77
CA GLU A 110 -8.83 -0.10 3.53
C GLU A 110 -9.16 0.03 2.04
N GLU A 111 -8.14 0.26 1.21
CA GLU A 111 -8.28 0.34 -0.25
C GLU A 111 -8.76 -0.99 -0.86
N ILE A 112 -8.24 -2.11 -0.37
CA ILE A 112 -8.73 -3.44 -0.76
C ILE A 112 -10.19 -3.63 -0.28
N GLY A 113 -10.55 -3.13 0.90
CA GLY A 113 -11.92 -3.08 1.40
C GLY A 113 -12.87 -2.34 0.45
N ILE A 114 -12.44 -1.17 -0.05
CA ILE A 114 -13.18 -0.41 -1.06
C ILE A 114 -13.43 -1.24 -2.31
N ILE A 115 -12.43 -1.97 -2.82
CA ILE A 115 -12.58 -2.85 -3.99
C ILE A 115 -13.60 -3.97 -3.72
N ARG A 116 -13.58 -4.54 -2.51
CA ARG A 116 -14.51 -5.60 -2.08
C ARG A 116 -15.93 -5.07 -1.86
N GLY A 117 -16.10 -3.75 -1.70
CA GLY A 117 -17.38 -3.13 -1.37
C GLY A 117 -17.80 -3.35 0.07
N VAL A 118 -16.82 -3.52 0.98
CA VAL A 118 -16.99 -3.63 2.43
C VAL A 118 -16.73 -2.26 3.06
#